data_AF-A0A3D3B480-F1
#
_entry.id   AF-A0A3D3B480-F1
#
_cell.length_a   1.000
_cell.length_b   1.000
_cell.length_c   1.000
_cell.angle_alpha   90.00
_cell.angle_beta   90.00
_cell.angle_gamma   90.00
#
_symmetry.space_group_name_H-M   'P 1'
#
loop_
_entity.id
_entity.type
_entity.pdbx_description
1 polymer ?
#
loop_
_entity_poly.entity_id
_entity_poly.type
_entity_poly.pdbx_seq_one_letter_code
_entity_poly.pdbx_strand_id
1 'polypeptide(L)' 'MTNKDEPVRPEARLPKGFSDISAGEIRATETMLATIRGVFESHGFEPFDTPALEYSDALGKFL' A
#
# COMPACT_ATOMS: atom_id res chain seq x y z
N MET A 1 16.83 -8.17 37.67
CA MET A 1 16.71 -6.70 37.85
C MET A 1 16.81 -6.10 36.47
N THR A 2 15.69 -5.76 35.85
CA THR A 2 15.66 -5.05 34.55
C THR A 2 16.22 -3.65 34.78
N ASN A 3 17.27 -3.27 34.03
CA ASN A 3 17.88 -1.94 34.13
C ASN A 3 16.87 -0.89 33.67
N LYS A 4 16.53 0.04 34.58
CA LYS A 4 15.48 1.05 34.40
C LYS A 4 15.84 2.12 33.35
N ASP A 5 17.11 2.17 32.93
CA ASP A 5 17.67 3.19 32.04
C ASP A 5 17.89 2.70 30.60
N GLU A 6 17.45 1.48 30.25
CA GLU A 6 17.56 0.99 28.87
C GLU A 6 16.48 1.65 28.00
N PRO A 7 16.83 2.27 26.85
CA PRO A 7 15.86 2.91 25.98
C PRO A 7 14.86 1.87 25.47
N VAL A 8 13.58 2.11 25.71
CA VAL A 8 12.49 1.24 25.25
C VAL A 8 12.53 1.19 23.72
N ARG A 9 12.84 0.02 23.18
CA ARG A 9 12.82 -0.22 21.73
C ARG A 9 11.37 -0.42 21.28
N PRO A 10 10.95 0.17 20.15
CA PRO A 10 9.66 -0.12 19.58
C PRO A 10 9.49 -1.61 19.32
N GLU A 11 8.35 -2.17 19.70
CA GLU A 11 7.97 -3.52 19.29
C GLU A 11 7.72 -3.56 17.77
N ALA A 12 8.13 -4.64 17.12
CA ALA A 12 7.82 -4.89 15.72
C ALA A 12 6.33 -5.25 15.60
N ARG A 13 5.51 -4.25 15.28
CA ARG A 13 4.05 -4.39 15.13
C ARG A 13 3.56 -3.60 13.92
N LEU A 14 2.55 -4.14 13.27
CA LEU A 14 1.87 -3.45 12.18
C LEU A 14 0.96 -2.33 12.72
N PRO A 15 0.84 -1.19 12.02
CA PRO A 15 -0.20 -0.23 12.31
C PRO A 15 -1.58 -0.87 12.14
N LYS A 16 -2.56 -0.42 12.94
CA LYS A 16 -3.93 -0.95 12.88
C LYS A 16 -4.50 -0.76 11.46
N GLY A 17 -5.05 -1.83 10.88
CA GLY A 17 -5.62 -1.83 9.54
C GLY A 17 -4.64 -2.19 8.42
N PHE A 18 -3.38 -2.44 8.74
CA PHE A 18 -2.37 -2.94 7.80
C PHE A 18 -2.15 -4.44 7.98
N SER A 19 -1.85 -5.12 6.88
CA SER A 19 -1.60 -6.57 6.84
C SER A 19 -0.39 -6.86 5.96
N ASP A 20 0.37 -7.89 6.32
CA ASP A 20 1.35 -8.48 5.41
C ASP A 20 0.63 -9.23 4.29
N ILE A 21 1.19 -9.18 3.08
CA ILE A 21 0.65 -9.86 1.89
C ILE A 21 1.55 -11.04 1.56
N SER A 22 0.96 -12.23 1.44
CA SER A 22 1.71 -13.44 1.11
C SER A 22 2.18 -13.45 -0.34
N ALA A 23 3.25 -14.21 -0.63
CA ALA A 23 3.74 -14.36 -2.00
C ALA A 23 2.71 -14.96 -2.97
N GLY A 24 1.77 -15.77 -2.47
CA GLY A 24 0.67 -16.31 -3.26
C GLY A 24 -0.33 -15.23 -3.67
N GLU A 25 -0.71 -14.37 -2.72
CA GLU A 25 -1.63 -13.25 -2.95
C GLU A 25 -1.03 -12.19 -3.87
N ILE A 26 0.27 -11.89 -3.74
CA ILE A 26 0.99 -10.98 -4.65
C ILE A 26 0.86 -11.50 -6.09
N ARG A 27 1.27 -12.74 -6.36
CA ARG A 27 1.23 -13.30 -7.71
C ARG A 27 -0.18 -13.40 -8.29
N ALA A 28 -1.17 -13.74 -7.46
CA ALA A 28 -2.56 -13.77 -7.87
C ALA A 28 -3.07 -12.38 -8.26
N THR A 29 -2.76 -11.35 -7.45
CA THR A 29 -3.12 -9.96 -7.71
C THR A 29 -2.44 -9.42 -8.96
N GLU A 30 -1.15 -9.69 -9.14
CA GLU A 30 -0.41 -9.31 -10.35
C GLU A 30 -1.04 -9.90 -11.62
N THR A 31 -1.40 -11.19 -11.59
CA THR A 31 -2.04 -11.88 -12.73
C THR A 31 -3.40 -11.25 -13.08
N MET A 32 -4.22 -10.97 -12.06
CA MET A 32 -5.50 -10.31 -12.23
C MET A 32 -5.33 -8.90 -12.82
N LEU A 33 -4.44 -8.09 -12.25
CA LEU A 33 -4.19 -6.72 -12.69
C LEU A 33 -3.60 -6.66 -14.11
N ALA A 34 -2.75 -7.62 -14.50
CA ALA A 34 -2.22 -7.71 -15.86
C ALA A 34 -3.34 -7.92 -16.89
N THR A 35 -4.31 -8.78 -16.58
CA THR A 35 -5.48 -9.01 -17.46
C THR A 35 -6.31 -7.74 -17.60
N ILE A 36 -6.60 -7.07 -16.49
CA ILE A 36 -7.37 -5.83 -16.48
C ILE A 36 -6.65 -4.76 -17.31
N ARG A 37 -5.35 -4.54 -17.06
CA ARG A 37 -4.53 -3.57 -17.79
C ARG A 37 -4.58 -3.79 -19.30
N GLY A 38 -4.45 -5.04 -19.75
CA GLY A 38 -4.51 -5.37 -21.18
C GLY A 38 -5.83 -4.94 -21.82
N VAL A 39 -6.96 -5.03 -21.11
CA VAL A 39 -8.25 -4.52 -21.59
C VAL A 39 -8.22 -3.00 -21.76
N PHE A 40 -7.76 -2.25 -20.75
CA PHE A 40 -7.65 -0.79 -20.85
C PHE A 40 -6.73 -0.34 -21.99
N GLU A 41 -5.55 -0.95 -22.12
CA GLU A 41 -4.59 -0.63 -23.19
C GLU A 41 -5.18 -0.94 -24.58
N SER A 42 -5.94 -2.02 -24.73
CA SER A 42 -6.63 -2.34 -26.00
C SER A 42 -7.70 -1.32 -26.40
N HIS A 43 -8.18 -0.51 -25.46
CA HIS A 43 -9.12 0.57 -25.69
C HIS A 43 -8.44 1.95 -25.77
N GLY A 44 -7.11 2.00 -25.80
CA GLY A 44 -6.34 3.23 -25.98
C GLY A 44 -6.17 4.07 -24.71
N PHE A 45 -6.42 3.50 -23.53
CA PHE A 45 -6.11 4.17 -22.27
C PHE A 45 -4.62 4.08 -21.96
N GLU A 46 -4.03 5.19 -21.50
CA GLU A 46 -2.65 5.27 -21.08
C GLU A 46 -2.52 5.13 -19.55
N PRO A 47 -1.48 4.44 -19.05
CA PRO A 47 -1.25 4.35 -17.61
C PRO A 47 -0.76 5.69 -17.04
N PHE A 48 -1.29 6.07 -15.89
CA PHE A 48 -0.86 7.24 -15.11
C PHE A 48 -0.80 6.87 -13.64
N ASP A 49 0.17 7.42 -12.91
CA ASP A 49 0.40 7.12 -11.49
C ASP A 49 0.58 8.42 -10.70
N THR A 50 0.10 8.45 -9.46
CA THR A 50 0.14 9.61 -8.56
C THR A 50 0.82 9.22 -7.25
N PRO A 51 1.49 10.16 -6.56
CA PRO A 51 2.08 9.91 -5.24
C PRO A 51 1.10 9.27 -4.24
N ALA A 52 1.62 8.37 -3.39
CA ALA A 52 0.84 7.72 -2.33
C ALA A 52 0.47 8.67 -1.17
N LEU A 53 1.18 9.81 -1.07
CA LEU A 53 0.96 10.84 -0.06
C LEU A 53 0.74 12.17 -0.79
N GLU A 54 -0.37 12.82 -0.48
CA GLU A 54 -0.75 14.12 -1.01
C GLU A 54 -1.04 15.09 0.14
N TYR A 55 -0.98 16.39 -0.13
CA TYR A 55 -1.39 17.40 0.86
C TYR A 55 -2.88 17.29 1.15
N SER A 56 -3.27 17.53 2.40
CA SER A 56 -4.65 17.40 2.84
C SER A 56 -5.62 18.35 2.12
N ASP A 57 -5.13 19.49 1.63
CA ASP A 57 -5.93 20.44 0.85
C ASP A 57 -6.13 20.04 -0.62
N ALA A 58 -5.32 19.11 -1.12
CA ALA A 58 -5.47 18.47 -2.42
C ALA A 58 -6.42 17.24 -2.37
N LEU A 59 -6.67 16.70 -1.17
CA LEU A 59 -7.66 15.64 -0.96
C LEU A 59 -9.07 16.27 -1.03
N GLY A 60 -9.98 15.65 -1.77
CA GLY A 60 -11.34 16.15 -1.96
C GLY A 60 -12.05 16.47 -0.64
N LYS A 61 -13.12 17.28 -0.69
CA LYS A 61 -13.81 17.91 0.47
C LYS A 61 -14.34 16.98 1.59
N PHE A 62 -14.03 15.68 1.58
CA PHE A 62 -14.60 14.65 2.46
C PHE A 62 -13.61 13.51 2.77
N LEU A 63 -12.51 13.83 3.46
CA LEU A 63 -11.87 12.86 4.35
C LEU A 63 -12.19 13.21 5.81
#